data_AF-A0A7Y4UD04-F1
#
_entry.id   AF-A0A7Y4UD04-F1
#
_cell.length_a   1.000
_cell.length_b   1.000
_cell.length_c   1.000
_cell.angle_alpha   90.00
_cell.angle_beta   90.00
_cell.angle_gamma   90.00
#
_symmetry.space_group_name_H-M   'P 1'
#
loop_
_entity.id
_entity.type
_entity.pdbx_description
1 polymer ?
#
loop_
_entity_poly.entity_id
_entity_poly.type
_entity_poly.pdbx_seq_one_letter_code
_entity_poly.pdbx_strand_id
1 'polypeptide(L)' 'MDLRRPQGRKKGLPEEEERGTFWRGTALETDTRLRIGRAIGKTEEEVAPALMAQIKERGHVIAHLKT' A
#
# COMPACT_ATOMS: atom_id res chain seq x y z
N MET A 1 27.91 21.51 -2.72
CA MET A 1 26.73 20.99 -3.44
C MET A 1 25.69 20.62 -2.40
N ASP A 2 24.82 21.56 -2.05
CA ASP A 2 23.77 21.37 -1.06
C ASP A 2 22.61 20.56 -1.63
N LEU A 3 22.46 19.31 -1.19
CA LEU A 3 21.45 18.35 -1.67
C LEU A 3 20.06 18.52 -0.99
N ARG A 4 19.81 19.60 -0.27
CA ARG A 4 18.51 19.82 0.40
C ARG A 4 17.50 20.43 -0.57
N ARG A 5 16.68 19.56 -1.16
CA ARG A 5 15.46 19.95 -1.90
C ARG A 5 14.54 20.75 -0.96
N PRO A 6 14.19 22.01 -1.26
CA PRO A 6 13.24 22.75 -0.44
C PRO A 6 11.87 22.07 -0.53
N GLN A 7 11.32 21.66 0.61
CA GLN A 7 9.94 21.19 0.69
C GLN A 7 9.02 22.38 0.45
N GLY A 8 8.46 22.47 -0.76
CA GLY A 8 7.53 23.52 -1.15
C GLY A 8 6.36 23.62 -0.16
N ARG A 9 6.04 24.85 0.26
CA ARG A 9 4.87 25.17 1.09
C ARG A 9 3.61 24.58 0.44
N LYS A 10 2.96 23.62 1.10
CA LYS A 10 1.63 23.13 0.67
C LYS A 10 0.59 24.21 0.98
N LYS A 11 0.17 24.94 -0.06
CA LYS A 11 -1.03 25.78 -0.04
C LYS A 11 -2.23 24.82 0.02
N GLY A 12 -3.10 24.97 1.02
CA GLY A 12 -4.28 24.11 1.17
C GLY A 12 -5.21 24.26 -0.02
N LEU A 13 -5.26 23.24 -0.89
CA LEU A 13 -6.30 23.12 -1.89
C LEU A 13 -7.55 22.50 -1.24
N PRO A 14 -8.77 22.95 -1.58
CA PRO A 14 -10.02 22.41 -1.05
C PRO A 14 -10.11 20.90 -1.27
N GLU A 15 -10.74 20.19 -0.33
CA GLU A 15 -10.85 18.73 -0.29
C GLU A 15 -11.81 18.27 -1.39
N GLU A 16 -11.27 17.77 -2.51
CA GLU A 16 -12.05 17.06 -3.53
C GLU A 16 -12.30 15.63 -3.04
N GLU A 17 -13.37 14.96 -3.46
CA GLU A 17 -13.60 13.57 -3.07
C GLU A 17 -12.43 12.64 -3.44
N GLU A 18 -11.62 12.98 -4.45
CA GLU A 18 -10.39 12.27 -4.81
C GLU A 18 -9.15 12.68 -3.99
N ARG A 19 -9.25 13.70 -3.12
CA ARG A 19 -8.19 14.18 -2.23
C ARG A 19 -8.66 14.18 -0.78
N GLY A 20 -8.19 13.21 0.00
CA GLY A 20 -8.49 13.13 1.43
C GLY A 20 -7.48 12.28 2.21
N THR A 21 -7.86 11.88 3.43
CA THR A 21 -7.11 10.89 4.22
C THR A 21 -7.41 9.50 3.68
N PHE A 22 -6.37 8.72 3.39
CA PHE A 22 -6.50 7.37 2.87
C PHE A 22 -5.95 6.36 3.86
N TRP A 23 -6.56 5.18 3.86
CA TRP A 23 -6.00 4.01 4.49
C TRP A 23 -4.96 3.38 3.57
N ARG A 24 -3.81 3.02 4.16
CA ARG A 24 -2.73 2.34 3.45
C ARG A 24 -2.40 1.02 4.15
N GLY A 25 -2.79 -0.08 3.54
CA GLY A 25 -2.44 -1.43 3.95
C GLY A 25 -1.12 -1.87 3.32
N THR A 26 -0.23 -2.47 4.10
CA THR A 26 0.99 -3.13 3.62
C THR A 26 1.12 -4.48 4.31
N ALA A 27 1.28 -5.54 3.52
CA ALA A 27 1.54 -6.88 4.03
C ALA A 27 3.00 -7.24 3.76
N LEU A 28 3.68 -7.76 4.78
CA LEU A 28 5.04 -8.27 4.72
C LEU A 28 5.03 -9.76 5.07
N GLU A 29 5.81 -10.55 4.35
CA GLU A 29 6.13 -11.91 4.76
C GLU A 29 7.12 -11.86 5.94
N THR A 30 6.84 -12.60 7.01
CA THR A 30 7.56 -12.49 8.28
C THR A 30 9.03 -12.88 8.15
N ASP A 31 9.31 -13.93 7.38
CA ASP A 31 10.65 -14.55 7.37
C ASP A 31 11.60 -13.80 6.44
N THR A 32 11.09 -13.39 5.27
CA THR A 32 11.88 -12.72 4.23
C THR A 32 11.82 -11.21 4.33
N ARG A 33 10.86 -10.67 5.11
CA ARG A 33 10.48 -9.25 5.18
C ARG A 33 10.11 -8.67 3.81
N LEU A 34 9.83 -9.53 2.82
CA LEU A 34 9.43 -9.10 1.50
C LEU A 34 8.02 -8.54 1.55
N ARG A 35 7.79 -7.46 0.81
CA ARG A 35 6.44 -6.92 0.64
C ARG A 35 5.62 -7.87 -0.22
N ILE A 36 4.56 -8.40 0.36
CA ILE A 36 3.64 -9.36 -0.28
C ILE A 36 2.32 -8.76 -0.70
N GLY A 37 1.97 -7.58 -0.19
CA GLY A 37 0.76 -6.87 -0.63
C GLY A 37 0.82 -5.39 -0.32
N ARG A 38 0.09 -4.61 -1.11
CA ARG A 38 -0.13 -3.17 -0.90
C ARG A 38 -1.53 -2.80 -1.37
N ALA A 39 -2.29 -2.15 -0.50
CA ALA A 39 -3.62 -1.63 -0.83
C ALA A 39 -3.77 -0.19 -0.32
N ILE A 40 -4.51 0.63 -1.06
CA ILE A 40 -4.87 2.00 -0.70
C ILE A 40 -6.36 2.16 -0.98
N GLY A 41 -7.08 2.74 -0.04
CA GLY A 41 -8.52 2.95 -0.12
C GLY A 41 -8.94 4.08 0.82
N LYS A 42 -10.20 4.52 0.71
CA LYS A 42 -10.74 5.56 1.58
C LYS A 42 -11.13 5.03 2.95
N THR A 43 -11.47 3.74 3.03
CA THR A 43 -11.84 3.09 4.29
C THR A 43 -11.05 1.81 4.52
N GLU A 44 -11.08 1.32 5.77
CA GLU A 44 -10.46 0.05 6.11
C GLU A 44 -11.12 -1.13 5.38
N GLU A 45 -12.45 -1.08 5.24
CA GLU A 45 -13.27 -2.10 4.59
C GLU A 45 -12.97 -2.25 3.10
N GLU A 46 -12.41 -1.24 2.45
CA GLU A 46 -11.90 -1.33 1.08
C GLU A 46 -10.49 -1.93 1.05
N VAL A 47 -9.64 -1.52 1.99
CA VAL A 47 -8.21 -1.87 2.02
C VAL A 47 -7.97 -3.31 2.48
N ALA A 48 -8.66 -3.75 3.54
CA ALA A 48 -8.47 -5.07 4.13
C ALA A 48 -8.78 -6.23 3.16
N PRO A 49 -9.94 -6.31 2.49
CA PRO A 49 -10.22 -7.39 1.55
C PRO A 49 -9.29 -7.34 0.32
N ALA A 50 -8.96 -6.15 -0.18
CA ALA A 50 -8.03 -6.00 -1.29
C ALA A 50 -6.62 -6.51 -0.93
N LEU A 51 -6.17 -6.26 0.31
CA LEU A 51 -4.88 -6.75 0.79
C LEU A 51 -4.89 -8.29 0.97
N MET A 52 -5.97 -8.84 1.52
CA MET A 52 -6.12 -10.29 1.69
C MET A 52 -6.16 -11.05 0.36
N ALA A 53 -6.81 -10.48 -0.67
CA ALA A 53 -6.83 -11.06 -2.01
C ALA A 53 -5.41 -11.21 -2.59
N GLN A 54 -4.58 -10.17 -2.47
CA GLN A 54 -3.18 -10.19 -2.93
C GLN A 54 -2.33 -11.24 -2.19
N ILE A 55 -2.53 -11.38 -0.87
CA ILE A 55 -1.85 -12.40 -0.06
C ILE A 55 -2.23 -13.79 -0.55
N LYS A 56 -3.53 -14.04 -0.79
CA LYS A 56 -4.03 -15.34 -1.26
C LYS A 56 -3.48 -15.69 -2.65
N GLU A 57 -3.53 -14.77 -3.60
CA GLU A 57 -2.99 -14.96 -4.96
C GLU A 57 -1.50 -15.33 -4.90
N ARG A 58 -0.71 -14.63 -4.09
CA ARG A 58 0.72 -14.91 -3.97
C ARG A 58 1.00 -16.24 -3.26
N GLY A 59 0.18 -16.63 -2.27
CA GLY A 59 0.25 -17.96 -1.65
C GLY A 59 0.05 -19.10 -2.66
N HIS A 60 -0.87 -18.93 -3.61
CA HIS A 60 -1.06 -19.88 -4.71
C HIS A 60 0.15 -19.95 -5.66
N VAL A 61 0.77 -18.82 -5.96
CA VAL A 61 1.98 -18.76 -6.83
C VAL A 61 3.17 -19.45 -6.17
N ILE A 62 3.41 -19.25 -4.87
CA ILE A 62 4.52 -19.91 -4.16
C ILE A 62 4.30 -21.43 -4.07
N ALA A 63 3.06 -21.88 -3.90
CA ALA A 63 2.74 -23.31 -3.89
C ALA A 63 2.97 -23.97 -5.26
N HIS A 64 2.67 -23.27 -6.36
CA HIS A 64 2.86 -23.79 -7.72
C HIS A 64 4.33 -23.84 -8.18
N LEU A 65 5.22 -23.05 -7.56
CA LEU A 65 6.66 -23.07 -7.85
C LEU A 65 7.43 -24.15 -7.07
N LYS A 66 6.75 -24.94 -6.22
CA LYS A 66 7.34 -26.02 -5.40
C LYS A 66 7.10 -27.44 -5.96
N THR A 67 6.56 -27.57 -7.17
CA THR A 67 6.42 -28.83 -7.92
C THR A 67 7.43 -28.91 -9.05
#